data_AF-A0A395CVT4-F1
#
_entry.id   AF-A0A395CVT4-F1
#
_cell.length_a   1.000
_cell.length_b   1.000
_cell.length_c   1.000
_cell.angle_alpha   90.00
_cell.angle_beta   90.00
_cell.angle_gamma   90.00
#
_symmetry.space_group_name_H-M   'P 1'
#
loop_
_entity.id
_entity.type
_entity.pdbx_description
1 polymer ?
#
loop_
_entity_poly.entity_id
_entity_poly.type
_entity_poly.pdbx_seq_one_letter_code
_entity_poly.pdbx_strand_id
1 'polypeptide(L)'
;MTSTAIPPPRRRHALALPNILTYGRLVAVPVVAGLLQWPDEHWMRWTALGVFTAAGITDFLDGYLARAWAQQSSLGQMLDPIADKLLVAATLLMVVADQTISGWTIWAAIIILCREILVSGLREYLADLSVPVPVSAIAKWKTTLQLIALG
;
A
#
# COMPACT_ATOMS: atom_id res chain seq x y z
N MET A 1 -42.60 -21.40 -19.62
CA MET A 1 -41.17 -21.79 -19.68
C MET A 1 -40.36 -20.56 -20.09
N THR A 2 -40.06 -19.69 -19.14
CA THR A 2 -39.26 -18.47 -19.37
C THR A 2 -37.79 -18.82 -19.22
N SER A 3 -37.07 -18.82 -20.35
CA SER A 3 -35.63 -19.04 -20.43
C SER A 3 -34.89 -17.97 -19.64
N THR A 4 -34.34 -18.33 -18.47
CA THR A 4 -33.38 -17.51 -17.72
C THR A 4 -32.05 -17.51 -18.48
N ALA A 5 -31.83 -16.47 -19.29
CA ALA A 5 -30.54 -16.24 -19.91
C ALA A 5 -29.49 -16.01 -18.81
N ILE A 6 -28.61 -17.00 -18.60
CA ILE A 6 -27.44 -16.86 -17.76
C ILE A 6 -26.53 -15.82 -18.43
N PRO A 7 -26.22 -14.68 -17.78
CA PRO A 7 -25.33 -13.70 -18.37
C PRO A 7 -23.96 -14.34 -18.64
N PRO A 8 -23.31 -14.05 -19.78
CA PRO A 8 -22.01 -14.62 -20.09
C PRO A 8 -21.00 -14.25 -18.99
N PRO A 9 -20.08 -15.15 -18.62
CA PRO A 9 -19.06 -14.84 -17.62
C PRO A 9 -18.28 -13.61 -18.05
N ARG A 10 -18.35 -12.52 -17.26
CA ARG A 10 -17.52 -11.31 -17.46
C ARG A 10 -16.06 -11.77 -17.58
N ARG A 11 -15.44 -11.53 -18.74
CA ARG A 11 -14.04 -11.92 -19.00
C ARG A 11 -13.16 -11.37 -17.87
N ARG A 12 -12.66 -12.28 -17.03
CA ARG A 12 -11.68 -11.99 -15.98
C ARG A 12 -10.36 -11.70 -16.68
N HIS A 13 -10.09 -10.44 -16.99
CA HIS A 13 -8.78 -10.04 -17.49
C HIS A 13 -7.81 -10.01 -16.31
N ALA A 14 -7.22 -11.17 -15.99
CA ALA A 14 -6.13 -11.28 -15.00
C ALA A 14 -4.92 -10.40 -15.36
N LEU A 15 -4.81 -9.98 -16.63
CA LEU A 15 -3.81 -9.09 -17.22
C LEU A 15 -4.33 -7.66 -17.44
N ALA A 16 -5.34 -7.22 -16.70
CA ALA A 16 -5.70 -5.80 -16.71
C ALA A 16 -4.49 -4.97 -16.24
N LEU A 17 -4.25 -3.81 -16.86
CA LEU A 17 -3.15 -2.90 -16.50
C LEU A 17 -3.01 -2.69 -14.97
N PRO A 18 -4.09 -2.49 -14.19
CA PRO A 18 -4.02 -2.36 -12.74
C PRO A 18 -3.44 -3.60 -12.04
N ASN A 19 -3.80 -4.81 -12.46
CA ASN A 19 -3.27 -6.03 -11.86
C ASN A 19 -1.75 -6.18 -12.08
N ILE A 20 -1.26 -5.84 -13.27
CA ILE A 20 0.17 -5.92 -13.60
C ILE A 20 0.98 -4.98 -12.68
N LEU A 21 0.42 -3.81 -12.36
CA LEU A 21 1.03 -2.85 -11.45
C LEU A 21 1.07 -3.38 -10.00
N THR A 22 -0.02 -3.96 -9.50
CA THR A 22 -0.04 -4.63 -8.18
C THR A 22 0.98 -5.78 -8.11
N TYR A 23 1.08 -6.61 -9.15
CA TYR A 23 2.11 -7.66 -9.22
C TYR A 23 3.52 -7.08 -9.27
N GLY A 24 3.71 -5.97 -10.01
CA GLY A 24 4.97 -5.22 -10.04
C GLY A 24 5.39 -4.74 -8.65
N ARG A 25 4.45 -4.24 -7.84
CA ARG A 25 4.72 -3.83 -6.44
C ARG A 25 5.12 -5.01 -5.58
N LEU A 26 4.43 -6.15 -5.72
CA LEU A 26 4.78 -7.37 -4.98
C LEU A 26 6.21 -7.85 -5.32
N VAL A 27 6.64 -7.71 -6.58
CA VAL A 27 8.02 -8.00 -7.00
C VAL A 27 9.00 -6.92 -6.52
N ALA A 28 8.57 -5.66 -6.41
CA ALA A 28 9.42 -4.59 -5.88
C ALA A 28 9.83 -4.85 -4.42
N VAL A 29 9.02 -5.56 -3.62
CA VAL A 29 9.34 -5.91 -2.22
C VAL A 29 10.67 -6.66 -2.09
N PRO A 30 10.86 -7.86 -2.70
CA PRO A 30 12.14 -8.57 -2.62
C PRO A 30 13.28 -7.83 -3.34
N VAL A 31 12.99 -7.00 -4.35
CA VAL A 31 14.01 -6.18 -5.03
C VAL A 31 14.55 -5.11 -4.09
N VAL A 32 13.69 -4.33 -3.44
CA VAL A 32 14.10 -3.31 -2.46
C VAL A 32 14.82 -3.98 -1.29
N ALA A 33 14.29 -5.11 -0.79
CA ALA A 33 14.95 -5.85 0.28
C ALA A 33 16.35 -6.34 -0.12
N GLY A 34 16.50 -6.88 -1.34
CA GLY A 34 17.79 -7.29 -1.87
C GLY A 34 18.77 -6.13 -2.02
N LEU A 35 18.32 -4.99 -2.54
CA LEU A 35 19.17 -3.79 -2.69
C LEU A 35 19.66 -3.24 -1.35
N LEU A 36 18.88 -3.39 -0.28
CA LEU A 36 19.24 -2.94 1.06
C LEU A 36 20.19 -3.89 1.81
N GLN A 37 20.52 -5.08 1.27
CA GLN A 37 21.49 -6.01 1.89
C GLN A 37 22.94 -5.53 1.82
N TRP A 38 23.25 -4.55 0.97
CA TRP A 38 24.60 -4.02 0.77
C TRP A 38 24.66 -2.54 1.17
N PRO A 39 24.73 -2.25 2.47
CA PRO A 39 24.61 -0.90 3.01
C PRO A 39 25.79 0.01 2.73
N ASP A 40 26.97 -0.56 2.53
CA ASP A 40 28.23 0.16 2.29
C ASP A 40 28.23 0.85 0.91
N GLU A 41 27.47 0.29 -0.03
CA GLU A 41 27.34 0.75 -1.41
C GLU A 41 26.25 1.84 -1.49
N HIS A 42 26.66 3.11 -1.40
CA HIS A 42 25.73 4.25 -1.37
C HIS A 42 24.78 4.29 -2.58
N TRP A 43 25.25 3.87 -3.76
CA TRP A 43 24.41 3.82 -4.97
C TRP A 43 23.27 2.80 -4.85
N MET A 44 23.46 1.69 -4.12
CA MET A 44 22.43 0.67 -3.91
C MET A 44 21.30 1.19 -3.03
N ARG A 45 21.63 1.99 -2.01
CA ARG A 45 20.64 2.69 -1.16
C ARG A 45 19.83 3.71 -1.96
N TRP A 46 20.47 4.52 -2.80
CA TRP A 46 19.77 5.46 -3.69
C TRP A 46 18.89 4.73 -4.72
N THR A 47 19.35 3.58 -5.22
CA THR A 47 18.57 2.74 -6.13
C THR A 47 17.37 2.13 -5.42
N ALA A 48 17.54 1.62 -4.19
CA ALA A 48 16.45 1.09 -3.37
C ALA A 48 15.38 2.15 -3.10
N LEU A 49 15.81 3.39 -2.76
CA LEU A 49 14.92 4.53 -2.60
C LEU A 49 14.16 4.82 -3.90
N GLY A 50 14.86 4.85 -5.04
CA GLY A 50 14.25 5.07 -6.34
C GLY A 50 13.19 4.02 -6.69
N VAL A 51 13.48 2.73 -6.46
CA VAL A 51 12.54 1.64 -6.69
C VAL A 51 11.34 1.71 -5.75
N PHE A 52 11.58 1.99 -4.46
CA PHE A 52 10.52 2.18 -3.47
C PHE A 52 9.58 3.33 -3.85
N THR A 53 10.15 4.49 -4.20
CA THR A 53 9.38 5.66 -4.62
C THR A 53 8.61 5.39 -5.90
N ALA A 54 9.24 4.77 -6.91
CA ALA A 54 8.57 4.40 -8.15
C ALA A 54 7.39 3.46 -7.88
N ALA A 55 7.57 2.44 -7.02
CA ALA A 55 6.53 1.49 -6.64
C ALA A 55 5.32 2.18 -5.97
N GLY A 56 5.57 3.16 -5.10
CA GLY A 56 4.51 3.98 -4.48
C GLY A 56 3.80 4.92 -5.46
N ILE A 57 4.53 5.50 -6.42
CA ILE A 57 3.90 6.32 -7.48
C ILE A 57 3.00 5.46 -8.37
N THR A 58 3.43 4.25 -8.71
CA THR A 58 2.60 3.32 -9.51
C THR A 58 1.30 2.92 -8.82
N ASP A 59 1.26 2.85 -7.47
CA ASP A 59 0.03 2.64 -6.68
C ASP A 59 -0.93 3.82 -6.80
N PHE A 60 -0.41 5.04 -6.67
CA PHE A 60 -1.28 6.19 -6.81
C PHE A 60 -1.90 6.28 -8.22
N LEU A 61 -1.10 5.95 -9.24
CA LEU A 61 -1.56 5.92 -10.63
C LEU A 61 -2.53 4.77 -10.88
N ASP A 62 -2.28 3.55 -10.39
CA ASP A 62 -3.20 2.43 -10.60
C ASP A 62 -4.55 2.65 -9.90
N GLY A 63 -4.58 3.24 -8.70
CA GLY A 63 -5.82 3.60 -8.01
C GLY A 63 -6.58 4.72 -8.73
N TYR A 64 -5.89 5.61 -9.44
CA TYR A 64 -6.52 6.60 -10.32
C TYR A 64 -7.12 5.93 -11.57
N LEU A 65 -6.35 5.08 -12.26
CA LEU A 65 -6.79 4.39 -13.47
C LEU A 65 -7.87 3.33 -13.20
N ALA A 66 -7.82 2.63 -12.07
CA ALA A 66 -8.83 1.65 -11.66
C ALA A 66 -10.20 2.31 -11.43
N ARG A 67 -10.22 3.50 -10.83
CA ARG A 67 -11.44 4.31 -10.68
C ARG A 67 -11.96 4.81 -12.04
N ALA A 68 -11.06 5.13 -12.98
CA ALA A 68 -11.44 5.61 -14.30
C ALA A 68 -11.97 4.49 -15.23
N TRP A 69 -11.46 3.25 -15.10
CA TRP A 69 -11.75 2.18 -16.05
C TRP A 69 -12.61 1.04 -15.51
N ALA A 70 -12.90 0.98 -14.20
CA ALA A 70 -13.72 -0.07 -13.58
C ALA A 70 -13.31 -1.53 -13.95
N GLN A 71 -12.04 -1.71 -14.31
CA GLN A 71 -11.46 -2.97 -14.83
C GLN A 71 -10.49 -3.63 -13.85
N GLN A 72 -10.61 -3.37 -12.54
CA GLN A 72 -9.82 -4.08 -11.55
C GLN A 72 -10.41 -5.46 -11.27
N SER A 73 -9.57 -6.49 -11.19
CA SER A 73 -10.01 -7.82 -10.80
C SER A 73 -10.23 -7.92 -9.28
N SER A 74 -11.12 -8.80 -8.83
CA SER A 74 -11.35 -9.02 -7.39
C SER A 74 -10.09 -9.50 -6.65
N LEU A 75 -9.20 -10.24 -7.32
CA LEU A 75 -7.92 -10.66 -6.76
C LEU A 75 -6.94 -9.48 -6.64
N GLY A 76 -6.83 -8.65 -7.68
CA GLY A 76 -5.97 -7.45 -7.64
C GLY A 76 -6.41 -6.48 -6.55
N GLN A 77 -7.72 -6.31 -6.37
CA GLN A 77 -8.29 -5.47 -5.31
C GLN A 77 -7.94 -5.98 -3.90
N MET A 78 -7.93 -7.30 -3.67
CA MET A 78 -7.47 -7.86 -2.39
C MET A 78 -5.95 -7.78 -2.22
N LEU A 79 -5.17 -7.85 -3.31
CA LEU A 79 -3.72 -7.86 -3.24
C LEU A 79 -3.11 -6.47 -3.05
N ASP A 80 -3.76 -5.40 -3.51
CA ASP A 80 -3.28 -4.01 -3.39
C ASP A 80 -2.95 -3.63 -1.93
N PRO A 81 -3.88 -3.76 -0.97
CA PRO A 81 -3.63 -3.41 0.44
C PRO A 81 -2.54 -4.28 1.07
N ILE A 82 -2.33 -5.50 0.56
CA ILE A 82 -1.30 -6.43 1.06
C ILE A 82 0.06 -5.99 0.52
N ALA A 83 0.17 -5.70 -0.78
CA ALA A 83 1.41 -5.30 -1.42
C ALA A 83 1.96 -3.99 -0.84
N ASP A 84 1.09 -3.01 -0.58
CA ASP A 84 1.47 -1.73 0.04
C ASP A 84 2.08 -1.92 1.45
N LYS A 85 1.37 -2.65 2.32
CA LYS A 85 1.84 -2.95 3.69
C LYS A 85 3.15 -3.75 3.69
N LEU A 86 3.28 -4.72 2.78
CA LEU A 86 4.50 -5.53 2.65
C LEU A 86 5.70 -4.71 2.23
N LEU A 87 5.55 -3.77 1.30
CA LEU A 87 6.65 -2.93 0.84
C LEU A 87 7.20 -2.05 1.96
N VAL A 88 6.32 -1.39 2.72
CA VAL A 88 6.71 -0.55 3.86
C VAL A 88 7.31 -1.40 4.98
N ALA A 89 6.67 -2.51 5.34
CA ALA A 89 7.15 -3.39 6.41
C ALA A 89 8.51 -4.01 6.07
N ALA A 90 8.70 -4.52 4.85
CA ALA A 90 9.97 -5.09 4.42
C ALA A 90 11.09 -4.05 4.43
N THR A 91 10.83 -2.85 3.90
CA THR A 91 11.82 -1.76 3.90
C THR A 91 12.25 -1.40 5.31
N LEU A 92 11.29 -1.23 6.22
CA LEU A 92 11.54 -0.88 7.62
C LEU A 92 12.31 -1.98 8.36
N LEU A 93 11.96 -3.26 8.14
CA LEU A 93 12.69 -4.40 8.70
C LEU A 93 14.13 -4.47 8.19
N MET A 94 14.37 -4.20 6.91
CA MET A 94 15.72 -4.22 6.32
C MET A 94 16.60 -3.09 6.89
N VAL A 95 16.05 -1.89 7.08
CA VAL A 95 16.79 -0.77 7.68
C VAL A 95 17.13 -1.03 9.17
N VAL A 96 16.27 -1.76 9.88
CA VAL A 96 16.57 -2.25 11.24
C VAL A 96 17.63 -3.36 11.23
N ALA A 97 17.53 -4.31 10.30
CA ALA A 97 18.48 -5.40 10.15
C ALA A 97 19.90 -4.90 9.84
N ASP A 98 19.99 -3.83 9.04
CA ASP A 98 21.21 -3.13 8.68
C ASP A 98 21.79 -2.25 9.81
N GLN A 99 21.21 -2.27 11.01
CA GLN A 99 21.64 -1.45 12.16
C GLN A 99 21.58 0.08 11.94
N THR A 100 21.06 0.53 10.79
CA THR A 100 20.80 1.94 10.52
C THR A 100 19.77 2.50 11.51
N ILE A 101 18.76 1.68 11.86
CA ILE A 101 17.90 1.92 13.03
C ILE A 101 18.35 0.95 14.13
N SER A 102 19.08 1.46 15.12
CA SER A 102 19.60 0.67 16.24
C SER A 102 19.36 1.32 17.60
N GLY A 103 19.48 0.51 18.66
CA GLY A 103 19.26 0.94 20.05
C GLY A 103 17.82 1.38 20.32
N TRP A 104 17.65 2.56 20.93
CA TRP A 104 16.34 3.08 21.32
C TRP A 104 15.42 3.42 20.14
N THR A 105 15.98 3.65 18.95
CA THR A 105 15.20 4.01 17.74
C THR A 105 14.41 2.82 17.17
N ILE A 106 14.73 1.58 17.56
CA ILE A 106 13.97 0.38 17.19
C ILE A 106 12.53 0.47 17.69
N TRP A 107 12.28 1.09 18.84
CA TRP A 107 10.93 1.30 19.35
C TRP A 107 10.08 2.18 18.41
N ALA A 108 10.69 3.17 17.76
CA ALA A 108 9.99 3.98 16.76
C ALA A 108 9.59 3.15 15.54
N ALA A 109 10.50 2.29 15.06
CA ALA A 109 10.23 1.35 13.97
C ALA A 109 9.08 0.39 14.31
N ILE A 110 9.08 -0.19 15.52
CA ILE A 110 8.00 -1.05 16.01
C ILE A 110 6.66 -0.30 16.06
N ILE A 111 6.64 0.93 16.59
CA ILE A 111 5.42 1.74 16.67
C ILE A 111 4.87 2.04 15.28
N ILE A 112 5.73 2.41 14.33
CA ILE A 112 5.34 2.66 12.93
C ILE A 112 4.72 1.39 12.34
N LEU A 113 5.38 0.24 12.47
CA LEU A 113 4.90 -1.02 11.93
C LEU A 113 3.55 -1.44 12.56
N CYS A 114 3.43 -1.35 13.88
CA CYS A 114 2.17 -1.61 14.59
C CYS A 114 1.06 -0.67 14.12
N ARG A 115 1.32 0.62 13.99
CA ARG A 115 0.35 1.61 13.50
C ARG A 115 -0.12 1.23 12.09
N GLU A 116 0.81 0.91 11.20
CA GLU A 116 0.49 0.63 9.80
C GLU A 116 -0.40 -0.60 9.65
N ILE A 117 -0.12 -1.66 10.43
CA ILE A 117 -0.92 -2.89 10.42
C ILE A 117 -2.27 -2.69 11.15
N LEU A 118 -2.27 -2.12 12.36
CA LEU A 118 -3.48 -1.98 13.18
C LEU A 118 -4.47 -0.98 12.59
N VAL A 119 -4.01 0.21 12.21
CA VAL A 119 -4.90 1.26 11.65
C VAL A 119 -5.44 0.81 10.31
N SER A 120 -4.61 0.22 9.45
CA SER A 120 -5.07 -0.26 8.15
C SER A 120 -5.98 -1.48 8.27
N GLY A 121 -5.67 -2.43 9.15
CA GLY A 121 -6.51 -3.61 9.41
C GLY A 121 -7.87 -3.24 9.99
N LEU A 122 -7.90 -2.30 10.94
CA LEU A 122 -9.15 -1.79 11.50
C LEU A 122 -9.98 -1.03 10.45
N ARG A 123 -9.32 -0.20 9.62
CA ARG A 123 -9.99 0.52 8.51
C ARG A 123 -10.66 -0.45 7.53
N GLU A 124 -9.95 -1.52 7.17
CA GLU A 124 -10.42 -2.54 6.24
C GLU A 124 -11.59 -3.33 6.83
N TYR A 125 -11.47 -3.77 8.08
CA TYR A 125 -12.55 -4.45 8.82
C TYR A 125 -13.81 -3.58 8.96
N LEU A 126 -13.66 -2.29 9.26
CA LEU A 126 -14.79 -1.37 9.39
C LEU A 126 -15.44 -1.03 8.03
N ALA A 127 -14.66 -1.03 6.95
CA ALA A 127 -15.18 -0.82 5.60
C ALA A 127 -16.10 -1.99 5.16
N ASP A 128 -15.72 -3.22 5.50
CA ASP A 128 -16.53 -4.41 5.21
C ASP A 128 -17.85 -4.45 5.99
N LEU A 129 -17.87 -3.94 7.23
CA LEU A 129 -19.09 -3.86 8.04
C LEU A 129 -20.08 -2.78 7.58
N SER A 130 -19.77 -1.97 6.56
CA SER A 130 -20.68 -0.97 5.99
C SER A 130 -21.31 -0.03 7.04
N VAL A 131 -20.62 0.22 8.16
CA VAL A 131 -21.08 1.23 9.13
C VAL A 131 -20.68 2.57 8.54
N PRO A 132 -21.61 3.42 8.10
CA PRO A 132 -21.27 4.79 7.73
C PRO A 132 -20.74 5.46 9.00
N VAL A 133 -19.43 5.62 9.11
CA VAL A 133 -18.83 6.39 10.19
C VAL A 133 -19.06 7.85 9.84
N PRO A 134 -20.00 8.56 10.50
CA PRO A 134 -20.25 9.94 10.17
C PRO A 134 -18.98 10.74 10.46
N VAL A 135 -18.48 11.45 9.45
CA VAL A 135 -17.36 12.36 9.61
C VAL A 135 -17.84 13.49 10.52
N SER A 136 -17.47 13.43 11.81
CA SER A 136 -17.86 14.47 12.76
C SER A 136 -17.16 15.78 12.39
N ALA A 137 -17.84 16.91 12.62
CA ALA A 137 -17.28 18.24 12.35
C ALA A 137 -15.94 18.47 13.08
N ILE A 138 -15.70 17.76 14.20
CA ILE A 138 -14.44 17.77 14.96
C ILE A 138 -13.25 17.31 14.11
N ALA A 139 -13.45 16.33 13.21
CA ALA A 139 -12.38 15.80 12.38
C ALA A 139 -11.90 16.83 11.35
N LYS A 140 -12.83 17.65 10.81
CA LYS A 140 -12.51 18.73 9.88
C LYS A 140 -11.73 19.87 10.56
N TRP A 141 -12.15 20.27 11.76
CA TRP A 141 -11.45 21.28 12.55
C TRP A 141 -10.01 20.88 12.91
N LYS A 142 -9.80 19.59 13.24
CA LYS A 142 -8.45 19.06 13.48
C LYS A 142 -7.55 19.20 12.26
N THR A 143 -8.04 18.83 11.07
CA THR A 143 -7.25 18.92 9.83
C THR A 143 -6.94 20.38 9.48
N THR A 144 -7.87 21.31 9.66
CA THR A 144 -7.64 22.74 9.41
C THR A 144 -6.60 23.31 10.37
N LEU A 145 -6.69 23.00 11.66
CA LEU A 145 -5.68 23.42 12.64
C LEU A 145 -4.31 22.81 12.33
N GLN A 146 -4.27 21.55 11.91
CA GLN A 146 -3.03 20.87 11.56
C GLN A 146 -2.37 21.48 10.32
N LEU A 147 -3.14 21.87 9.31
CA LEU A 147 -2.62 22.56 8.12
C LEU A 147 -2.16 23.99 8.42
N ILE A 148 -2.85 24.72 9.30
CA ILE A 148 -2.43 26.06 9.76
C ILE A 148 -1.17 26.00 10.62
N ALA A 149 -1.00 24.94 11.42
CA ALA A 149 0.17 24.79 12.27
C ALA A 149 1.42 24.30 11.50
N LEU A 150 1.23 23.59 10.38
CA LEU A 150 2.31 23.06 9.54
C LEU A 150 2.70 23.96 8.36
N GLY A 151 1.81 24.89 7.95
CA GLY A 151 2.10 25.92 6.95
C GLY A 151 2.72 27.16 7.56
#